data_AF-A0A7Y4XJJ6-F1
#
_entry.id   AF-A0A7Y4XJJ6-F1
#
_cell.length_a   1.000
_cell.length_b   1.000
_cell.length_c   1.000
_cell.angle_alpha   90.00
_cell.angle_beta   90.00
_cell.angle_gamma   90.00
#
_symmetry.space_group_name_H-M   'P 1'
#
loop_
_entity.id
_entity.type
_entity.pdbx_description
1 polymer ?
#
loop_
_entity_poly.entity_id
_entity_poly.type
_entity_poly.pdbx_seq_one_letter_code
_entity_poly.pdbx_strand_id
1 'polypeptide(L)'
;MSLIAALAIAAAAPAHADRIENTVAIFSALDKVTARISKFEVALGQTAKFGALKVTPRVCFSRPTTEQPKTTTFVEVDELQLDGKEKRIFTGWMFAESPGLYGVEHPTFDVWLTECQKPLKTTAQKAPDATVAKPAAKNADGAAPGTVDAAPAEPAAEIPAERRPRVRR
;
A
#
# COMPACT_ATOMS: atom_id res chain seq x y z
N MET A 1 17.67 -42.16 49.51
CA MET A 1 16.66 -41.19 49.04
C MET A 1 17.16 -40.58 47.73
N SER A 2 16.86 -41.19 46.59
CA SER A 2 17.22 -40.63 45.28
C SER A 2 15.93 -40.28 44.54
N LEU A 3 15.67 -38.98 44.40
CA LEU A 3 14.60 -38.45 43.56
C LEU A 3 15.11 -38.42 42.12
N ILE A 4 14.52 -39.24 41.26
CA ILE A 4 14.69 -39.15 39.81
C ILE A 4 13.79 -38.02 39.34
N ALA A 5 14.38 -36.88 38.97
CA ALA A 5 13.67 -35.80 38.30
C ALA A 5 13.44 -36.19 36.83
N ALA A 6 12.21 -36.56 36.49
CA ALA A 6 11.80 -36.79 35.12
C ALA A 6 11.72 -35.43 34.38
N LEU A 7 12.71 -35.16 33.53
CA LEU A 7 12.74 -33.99 32.67
C LEU A 7 11.78 -34.22 31.49
N ALA A 8 10.57 -33.67 31.58
CA ALA A 8 9.61 -33.68 30.48
C ALA A 8 10.12 -32.75 29.36
N ILE A 9 10.62 -33.32 28.27
CA ILE A 9 10.98 -32.59 27.05
C ILE A 9 9.68 -32.26 26.31
N ALA A 10 9.22 -31.01 26.40
CA ALA A 10 8.10 -30.52 25.60
C ALA A 10 8.55 -30.39 24.14
N ALA A 11 7.90 -31.12 23.23
CA ALA A 11 8.12 -30.98 21.80
C ALA A 11 7.55 -29.63 21.33
N ALA A 12 8.41 -28.70 20.91
CA ALA A 12 8.00 -27.45 20.30
C ALA A 12 7.58 -27.70 18.84
N ALA A 13 6.34 -27.36 18.49
CA ALA A 13 5.90 -27.35 17.10
C ALA A 13 6.49 -26.14 16.36
N PRO A 14 6.87 -26.27 15.07
CA PRO A 14 7.36 -25.15 14.29
C PRO A 14 6.23 -24.13 14.06
N ALA A 15 6.47 -22.86 14.38
CA ALA A 15 5.58 -21.76 14.01
C ALA A 15 5.86 -21.35 12.57
N HIS A 16 4.89 -21.53 11.69
CA HIS A 16 4.96 -21.03 10.31
C HIS A 16 4.54 -19.56 10.28
N ALA A 17 5.52 -18.67 10.13
CA ALA A 17 5.26 -17.24 9.95
C ALA A 17 5.02 -16.96 8.46
N ASP A 18 3.81 -17.23 7.98
CA ASP A 18 3.47 -17.11 6.57
C ASP A 18 3.47 -15.64 6.13
N ARG A 19 4.39 -15.29 5.23
CA ARG A 19 4.61 -13.91 4.78
C ARG A 19 4.11 -13.79 3.35
N ILE A 20 3.19 -12.86 3.13
CA ILE A 20 2.63 -12.61 1.81
C ILE A 20 3.49 -11.58 1.10
N GLU A 21 4.04 -11.95 -0.05
CA GLU A 21 4.78 -11.03 -0.92
C GLU A 21 3.80 -10.26 -1.81
N ASN A 22 3.99 -8.96 -1.93
CA ASN A 22 3.10 -8.06 -2.64
C ASN A 22 3.83 -7.30 -3.73
N THR A 23 3.14 -6.97 -4.81
CA THR A 23 3.72 -6.25 -5.96
C THR A 23 3.57 -4.73 -5.87
N VAL A 24 2.72 -4.24 -4.95
CA VAL A 24 2.47 -2.81 -4.76
C VAL A 24 2.59 -2.43 -3.29
N ALA A 25 3.29 -1.34 -3.03
CA ALA A 25 3.39 -0.68 -1.73
C ALA A 25 2.55 0.60 -1.74
N ILE A 26 1.79 0.84 -0.67
CA ILE A 26 0.97 2.04 -0.52
C ILE A 26 1.56 2.91 0.57
N PHE A 27 1.87 4.14 0.21
CA PHE A 27 2.42 5.13 1.13
C PHE A 27 1.38 6.20 1.42
N SER A 28 1.40 6.70 2.64
CA SER A 28 0.84 8.00 2.97
C SER A 28 1.96 9.03 2.96
N ALA A 29 1.64 10.24 2.54
CA ALA A 29 2.52 11.37 2.69
C ALA A 29 1.80 12.62 3.16
N LEU A 30 2.42 13.31 4.10
CA LEU A 30 1.99 14.60 4.64
C LEU A 30 2.82 15.71 4.02
N ASP A 31 2.16 16.72 3.48
CA ASP A 31 2.77 18.02 3.22
C ASP A 31 2.58 18.90 4.47
N LYS A 32 3.68 19.19 5.17
CA LYS A 32 3.68 20.02 6.40
C LYS A 32 3.35 21.49 6.12
N VAL A 33 3.53 21.96 4.88
CA VAL A 33 3.23 23.35 4.48
C VAL A 33 1.73 23.53 4.30
N THR A 34 1.08 22.59 3.62
CA THR A 34 -0.36 22.66 3.35
C THR A 34 -1.23 21.88 4.34
N ALA A 35 -0.61 21.14 5.26
CA ALA A 35 -1.25 20.23 6.22
C ALA A 35 -2.16 19.17 5.55
N ARG A 36 -1.82 18.74 4.33
CA ARG A 36 -2.59 17.74 3.58
C ARG A 36 -1.90 16.40 3.57
N ILE A 37 -2.67 15.34 3.86
CA ILE A 37 -2.23 13.96 3.73
C ILE A 37 -2.80 13.38 2.44
N SER A 38 -1.96 12.71 1.66
CA SER A 38 -2.36 11.99 0.46
C SER A 38 -1.84 10.56 0.50
N LYS A 39 -2.48 9.67 -0.24
CA LYS A 39 -2.02 8.30 -0.43
C LYS A 39 -1.61 8.09 -1.88
N PHE A 40 -0.57 7.32 -2.09
CA PHE A 40 -0.15 6.91 -3.43
C PHE A 40 0.34 5.47 -3.44
N GLU A 41 0.02 4.77 -4.52
CA GLU A 41 0.47 3.41 -4.78
C GLU A 41 1.75 3.43 -5.61
N VAL A 42 2.70 2.56 -5.27
CA VAL A 42 3.94 2.40 -6.02
C VAL A 42 4.18 0.92 -6.27
N ALA A 43 4.29 0.54 -7.54
CA ALA A 43 4.73 -0.80 -7.90
C ALA A 43 6.18 -1.03 -7.49
N LEU A 44 6.53 -2.25 -7.09
CA LEU A 44 7.91 -2.58 -6.71
C LEU A 44 8.89 -2.27 -7.85
N GLY A 45 10.00 -1.63 -7.48
CA GLY A 45 11.04 -1.20 -8.41
C GLY A 45 10.70 0.04 -9.24
N GLN A 46 9.46 0.55 -9.17
CA GLN A 46 9.07 1.82 -9.77
C GLN A 46 9.24 2.96 -8.77
N THR A 47 9.35 4.19 -9.29
CA THR A 47 9.51 5.39 -8.49
C THR A 47 8.28 6.28 -8.61
N ALA A 48 7.65 6.60 -7.49
CA ALA A 48 6.64 7.65 -7.42
C ALA A 48 7.24 8.95 -6.88
N LYS A 49 6.65 10.08 -7.30
CA LYS A 49 7.06 11.42 -6.84
C LYS A 49 6.01 11.99 -5.90
N PHE A 50 6.46 12.56 -4.78
CA PHE A 50 5.64 13.35 -3.87
C PHE A 50 6.42 14.60 -3.45
N GLY A 51 5.98 15.77 -3.92
CA GLY A 51 6.73 17.02 -3.73
C GLY A 51 8.15 16.90 -4.31
N ALA A 52 9.15 17.11 -3.46
CA ALA A 52 10.57 16.94 -3.80
C ALA A 52 11.08 15.51 -3.61
N LEU A 53 10.28 14.58 -3.10
CA LEU A 53 10.70 13.22 -2.77
C LEU A 53 10.39 12.25 -3.91
N LYS A 54 11.33 11.34 -4.17
CA LYS A 54 11.23 10.19 -5.07
C LYS A 54 11.28 8.92 -4.24
N VAL A 55 10.18 8.17 -4.21
CA VAL A 55 9.99 7.01 -3.34
C VAL A 55 9.99 5.74 -4.19
N THR A 56 10.90 4.81 -3.88
CA THR A 56 11.11 3.59 -4.65
C THR A 56 11.10 2.36 -3.72
N PRO A 57 9.96 1.66 -3.57
CA PRO A 57 9.91 0.42 -2.81
C PRO A 57 10.60 -0.71 -3.56
N ARG A 58 11.40 -1.51 -2.85
CA ARG A 58 12.12 -2.65 -3.43
C ARG A 58 11.43 -3.97 -3.13
N VAL A 59 10.83 -4.09 -1.94
CA VAL A 59 10.02 -5.25 -1.51
C VAL A 59 8.88 -4.77 -0.64
N CYS A 60 7.74 -5.47 -0.64
CA CYS A 60 6.61 -5.19 0.25
C CYS A 60 6.00 -6.50 0.74
N PHE A 61 5.87 -6.64 2.06
CA PHE A 61 5.35 -7.82 2.72
C PHE A 61 4.16 -7.50 3.61
N SER A 62 3.17 -8.38 3.63
CA SER A 62 2.03 -8.34 4.56
C SER A 62 1.82 -9.69 5.24
N ARG A 63 0.88 -9.72 6.20
CA ARG A 63 0.44 -10.94 6.88
C ARG A 63 -1.01 -11.27 6.54
N PRO A 64 -1.40 -12.55 6.61
CA PRO A 64 -2.81 -12.93 6.56
C PRO A 64 -3.61 -12.27 7.69
N THR A 65 -4.91 -12.08 7.46
CA THR A 65 -5.83 -11.49 8.45
C THR A 65 -6.05 -12.33 9.71
N THR A 66 -5.61 -13.60 9.70
CA THR A 66 -5.66 -14.52 10.84
C THR A 66 -4.50 -14.32 11.83
N GLU A 67 -3.47 -13.55 11.46
CA GLU A 67 -2.31 -13.24 12.29
C GLU A 67 -2.32 -11.75 12.68
N GLN A 68 -1.49 -11.36 13.65
CA GLN A 68 -1.27 -9.95 13.95
C GLN A 68 -0.75 -9.20 12.70
N PRO A 69 -1.32 -8.03 12.36
CA PRO A 69 -0.84 -7.23 11.24
C PRO A 69 0.65 -6.89 11.39
N LYS A 70 1.41 -7.18 10.34
CA LYS A 70 2.81 -6.79 10.24
C LYS A 70 3.15 -6.56 8.78
N THR A 71 3.16 -5.29 8.39
CA THR A 71 3.34 -4.86 7.02
C THR A 71 4.64 -4.09 6.91
N THR A 72 5.54 -4.57 6.07
CA THR A 72 6.89 -4.00 5.96
C THR A 72 7.33 -3.82 4.53
N THR A 73 8.10 -2.77 4.27
CA THR A 73 8.70 -2.49 2.96
C THR A 73 10.16 -2.12 3.15
N PHE A 74 11.05 -2.57 2.26
CA PHE A 74 12.35 -1.91 2.10
C PHE A 74 12.18 -0.85 1.03
N VAL A 75 12.57 0.38 1.32
CA VAL A 75 12.35 1.54 0.44
C VAL A 75 13.58 2.42 0.40
N GLU A 76 13.79 2.98 -0.78
CA GLU A 76 14.79 3.99 -1.07
C GLU A 76 14.06 5.31 -1.35
N VAL A 77 14.46 6.38 -0.66
CA VAL A 77 13.89 7.71 -0.85
C VAL A 77 14.98 8.72 -1.17
N ASP A 78 14.86 9.31 -2.35
CA ASP A 78 15.73 10.35 -2.86
C ASP A 78 15.02 11.70 -2.80
N GLU A 79 15.74 12.76 -2.45
CA GLU A 79 15.27 14.14 -2.48
C GLU A 79 15.84 14.83 -3.73
N LEU A 80 14.97 15.50 -4.49
CA LEU A 80 15.35 16.40 -5.57
C LEU A 80 15.63 17.79 -5.00
N GLN A 81 16.89 18.18 -5.00
CA GLN A 81 17.34 19.48 -4.49
C GLN A 81 17.05 20.61 -5.47
N LEU A 82 17.12 21.85 -4.98
CA LEU A 82 16.90 23.07 -5.77
C LEU A 82 17.88 23.23 -6.95
N ASP A 83 19.08 22.65 -6.85
CA ASP A 83 20.09 22.64 -7.92
C ASP A 83 19.86 21.51 -8.94
N GLY A 84 18.77 20.75 -8.79
CA GLY A 84 18.39 19.65 -9.67
C GLY A 84 19.09 18.32 -9.37
N LYS A 85 19.95 18.24 -8.34
CA LYS A 85 20.59 16.98 -7.95
C LYS A 85 19.66 16.11 -7.11
N GLU A 86 19.80 14.80 -7.28
CA GLU A 86 19.11 13.82 -6.44
C GLU A 86 20.04 13.33 -5.34
N LYS A 87 19.57 13.39 -4.09
CA LYS A 87 20.31 12.92 -2.91
C LYS A 87 19.50 11.86 -2.18
N ARG A 88 20.12 10.70 -1.92
CA ARG A 88 19.53 9.67 -1.06
C ARG A 88 19.40 10.18 0.37
N ILE A 89 18.17 10.32 0.86
CA ILE A 89 17.90 10.75 2.24
C ILE A 89 17.50 9.58 3.16
N PHE A 90 16.97 8.49 2.59
CA PHE A 90 16.58 7.32 3.36
C PHE A 90 16.77 6.03 2.57
N THR A 91 17.27 4.99 3.22
CA THR A 91 17.30 3.63 2.69
C THR A 91 17.15 2.67 3.86
N GLY A 92 16.04 1.95 3.90
CA GLY A 92 15.76 1.10 5.05
C GLY A 92 14.38 0.46 5.02
N TRP A 93 14.09 -0.26 6.10
CA TRP A 93 12.80 -0.88 6.35
C TRP A 93 11.82 0.14 6.94
N MET A 94 10.60 0.20 6.41
CA MET A 94 9.47 0.87 7.06
C MET A 94 8.45 -0.16 7.51
N PHE A 95 7.68 0.19 8.54
CA PHE A 95 6.66 -0.65 9.18
C PHE A 95 5.34 0.13 9.21
N ALA A 96 4.27 -0.42 8.64
CA ALA A 96 2.99 0.27 8.59
C ALA A 96 2.38 0.44 9.98
N GLU A 97 2.61 -0.51 10.88
CA GLU A 97 2.08 -0.52 12.24
C GLU A 97 2.90 0.38 13.20
N SER A 98 4.04 0.91 12.75
CA SER A 98 4.84 1.85 13.54
C SER A 98 5.49 2.93 12.66
N PRO A 99 4.69 3.82 12.04
CA PRO A 99 5.21 4.85 11.13
C PRO A 99 6.24 5.77 11.78
N GLY A 100 6.07 6.11 13.05
CA GLY A 100 6.97 7.01 13.77
C GLY A 100 8.34 6.40 14.14
N LEU A 101 8.55 5.09 13.95
CA LEU A 101 9.87 4.48 14.17
C LEU A 101 10.74 4.54 12.92
N TYR A 102 10.16 4.36 11.73
CA TYR A 102 10.91 4.20 10.49
C TYR A 102 10.22 4.80 9.26
N GLY A 103 9.53 5.94 9.42
CA GLY A 103 9.10 6.80 8.32
C GLY A 103 10.19 7.78 7.89
N VAL A 104 10.05 8.37 6.70
CA VAL A 104 10.87 9.53 6.31
C VAL A 104 10.24 10.77 6.91
N GLU A 105 10.96 11.39 7.83
CA GLU A 105 10.65 12.69 8.40
C GLU A 105 11.51 13.75 7.69
N HIS A 106 10.94 14.46 6.73
CA HIS A 106 11.62 15.53 6.01
C HIS A 106 11.07 16.90 6.48
N PRO A 107 11.85 18.01 6.45
CA PRO A 107 11.41 19.30 6.97
C PRO A 107 10.08 19.81 6.39
N THR A 108 9.79 19.44 5.14
CA THR A 108 8.59 19.86 4.41
C THR A 108 7.57 18.73 4.23
N PHE A 109 8.02 17.47 4.19
CA PHE A 109 7.18 16.34 3.79
C PHE A 109 7.44 15.16 4.73
N ASP A 110 6.43 14.37 5.04
CA ASP A 110 6.62 13.06 5.68
C ASP A 110 6.11 11.96 4.77
N VAL A 111 6.78 10.82 4.74
CA VAL A 111 6.36 9.66 3.96
C VAL A 111 6.50 8.39 4.79
N TRP A 112 5.44 7.60 4.86
CA TRP A 112 5.45 6.33 5.56
C TRP A 112 4.63 5.27 4.84
N LEU A 113 5.02 4.01 5.01
CA LEU A 113 4.27 2.85 4.52
C LEU A 113 2.93 2.77 5.26
N THR A 114 1.87 2.41 4.53
CA THR A 114 0.55 2.13 5.12
C THR A 114 0.04 0.73 4.81
N GLU A 115 0.31 0.20 3.62
CA GLU A 115 -0.20 -1.11 3.23
C GLU A 115 0.67 -1.72 2.12
N CYS A 116 0.63 -3.05 1.98
CA CYS A 116 1.09 -3.78 0.81
C CYS A 116 -0.11 -4.46 0.15
N GLN A 117 -0.26 -4.31 -1.17
CA GLN A 117 -1.37 -4.87 -1.94
C GLN A 117 -0.91 -5.65 -3.16
N LYS A 118 -1.86 -6.34 -3.80
CA LYS A 118 -1.66 -7.17 -5.00
C LYS A 118 -0.66 -8.30 -4.70
N PRO A 119 -1.08 -9.26 -3.86
CA PRO A 119 -0.22 -10.37 -3.43
C PRO A 119 0.19 -11.21 -4.63
N LEU A 120 1.48 -11.56 -4.69
CA LEU A 120 1.98 -12.59 -5.57
C LEU A 120 1.32 -13.91 -5.13
N LYS A 121 0.67 -14.61 -6.06
CA LYS A 121 0.05 -15.91 -5.79
C LYS A 121 1.13 -16.98 -5.56
N THR A 122 1.84 -16.91 -4.44
CA THR A 122 2.78 -17.93 -4.00
C THR A 122 2.12 -18.72 -2.87
N THR A 123 1.59 -19.89 -3.24
CA THR A 123 1.33 -21.09 -2.42
C THR A 123 1.29 -20.93 -0.89
N ALA A 124 0.27 -20.24 -0.37
CA ALA A 124 -0.17 -20.35 1.03
C ALA A 124 -1.69 -20.49 1.14
N GLN A 125 -2.39 -20.61 0.00
CA GLN A 125 -3.83 -20.84 -0.03
C GLN A 125 -4.11 -22.31 -0.37
N LYS A 126 -3.72 -23.22 0.54
CA LYS A 126 -4.39 -24.54 0.60
C LYS A 126 -5.66 -24.35 1.42
N ALA A 127 -6.71 -23.88 0.76
CA ALA A 127 -8.06 -24.03 1.29
C ALA A 127 -8.39 -25.53 1.38
N PRO A 128 -8.94 -26.05 2.49
CA PRO A 128 -9.47 -27.40 2.52
C PRO A 128 -10.76 -27.44 1.70
N ASP A 129 -10.77 -28.38 0.76
CA ASP A 129 -11.86 -28.99 0.01
C ASP A 129 -13.28 -28.46 0.30
N ALA A 130 -13.85 -27.73 -0.66
CA ALA A 130 -15.29 -27.60 -0.81
C ALA A 130 -15.71 -28.43 -2.03
N THR A 131 -16.20 -29.62 -1.72
CA THR A 131 -16.81 -30.60 -2.59
C THR A 131 -17.74 -29.97 -3.63
N VAL A 132 -17.52 -30.42 -4.86
CA VAL A 132 -18.32 -30.29 -6.08
C VAL A 132 -19.84 -30.20 -5.83
N ALA A 133 -20.45 -29.11 -6.30
CA ALA A 133 -21.87 -29.08 -6.68
C ALA A 133 -22.01 -28.54 -8.11
N LYS A 134 -22.31 -29.46 -9.03
CA LYS A 134 -22.66 -29.23 -10.44
C LYS A 134 -23.98 -28.45 -10.56
N PRO A 135 -24.09 -27.40 -11.39
CA PRO A 135 -25.38 -26.94 -11.87
C PRO A 135 -25.70 -27.61 -13.21
N ALA A 136 -26.86 -28.25 -13.30
CA ALA A 136 -27.48 -28.66 -14.55
C ALA A 136 -28.28 -27.49 -15.13
N ALA A 137 -28.16 -27.30 -16.44
CA ALA A 137 -28.85 -26.29 -17.24
C ALA A 137 -30.32 -26.64 -17.54
N LYS A 138 -31.12 -25.60 -17.84
CA LYS A 138 -32.30 -25.46 -18.76
C LYS A 138 -33.03 -24.15 -18.36
N ASN A 139 -33.52 -23.26 -19.20
CA ASN A 139 -33.55 -23.05 -20.66
C ASN A 139 -33.93 -21.57 -20.93
N ALA A 140 -33.77 -21.16 -22.20
CA ALA A 140 -34.19 -19.93 -22.90
C ALA A 140 -35.61 -19.43 -22.55
N ASP A 141 -35.97 -18.14 -22.68
CA ASP A 141 -36.12 -17.31 -23.91
C ASP A 141 -35.95 -15.80 -23.52
N GLY A 142 -35.51 -14.81 -24.31
CA GLY A 142 -35.50 -14.56 -25.74
C GLY A 142 -36.08 -13.15 -25.99
N ALA A 143 -35.25 -12.10 -26.17
CA ALA A 143 -35.57 -10.84 -26.88
C ALA A 143 -34.34 -9.90 -26.94
N ALA A 144 -34.00 -9.45 -28.16
CA ALA A 144 -32.93 -8.50 -28.49
C ALA A 144 -33.48 -7.04 -28.57
N PRO A 145 -32.72 -6.06 -29.10
CA PRO A 145 -31.58 -5.38 -28.50
C PRO A 145 -31.86 -3.87 -28.30
N GLY A 146 -31.34 -3.28 -27.22
CA GLY A 146 -31.37 -1.84 -26.97
C GLY A 146 -29.96 -1.26 -26.97
N THR A 147 -29.62 -0.54 -28.03
CA THR A 147 -28.44 0.32 -28.17
C THR A 147 -28.59 1.56 -27.29
N VAL A 148 -27.60 1.88 -26.46
CA VAL A 148 -27.30 3.27 -26.10
C VAL A 148 -25.79 3.48 -26.03
N ASP A 149 -25.38 4.49 -26.76
CA ASP A 149 -24.05 4.87 -27.14
C ASP A 149 -23.18 5.42 -26.00
N ALA A 150 -21.88 5.38 -26.26
CA ALA A 150 -20.84 6.09 -25.54
C ALA A 150 -20.94 7.61 -25.76
N ALA A 151 -20.60 8.39 -24.72
CA ALA A 151 -19.79 9.62 -24.72
C ALA A 151 -20.12 10.47 -23.47
N PRO A 152 -19.36 11.54 -23.14
CA PRO A 152 -17.92 11.61 -22.90
C PRO A 152 -17.60 12.37 -21.58
N ALA A 153 -16.30 12.54 -21.30
CA ALA A 153 -15.75 13.34 -20.22
C ALA A 153 -16.26 14.80 -20.21
N GLU A 154 -16.64 15.30 -19.04
CA GLU A 154 -16.90 16.73 -18.80
C GLU A 154 -15.59 17.50 -18.49
N PRO A 155 -15.37 18.68 -19.12
CA PRO A 155 -14.21 19.52 -18.89
C PRO A 155 -14.37 20.46 -17.69
N ALA A 156 -13.21 20.90 -17.18
CA ALA A 156 -13.04 21.85 -16.09
C ALA A 156 -13.83 23.16 -16.30
N ALA A 157 -14.60 23.56 -15.29
CA ALA A 157 -15.20 24.89 -15.20
C ALA A 157 -14.17 25.92 -14.69
N GLU A 158 -14.01 26.99 -15.46
CA GLU A 158 -13.28 28.21 -15.11
C GLU A 158 -13.87 28.90 -13.86
N ILE A 159 -13.00 29.34 -12.96
CA ILE A 159 -13.35 30.22 -11.83
C ILE A 159 -13.31 31.68 -12.34
N PRO A 160 -14.39 32.47 -12.25
CA PRO A 160 -14.35 33.89 -12.59
C PRO A 160 -13.56 34.69 -11.56
N ALA A 161 -12.72 35.60 -12.04
CA ALA A 161 -11.96 36.54 -11.21
C ALA A 161 -12.89 37.54 -10.49
N GLU A 162 -13.02 37.37 -9.17
CA GLU A 162 -13.70 38.30 -8.27
C GLU A 162 -12.97 39.66 -8.24
N ARG A 163 -13.72 40.74 -8.49
CA ARG A 163 -13.22 42.12 -8.60
C ARG A 163 -12.76 42.65 -7.25
N ARG A 164 -11.50 43.08 -7.14
CA ARG A 164 -11.03 43.87 -5.99
C ARG A 164 -11.75 45.22 -5.91
N PRO A 165 -12.29 45.63 -4.75
CA PRO A 165 -12.83 46.98 -4.58
C PRO A 165 -11.69 48.02 -4.56
N ARG A 166 -11.81 49.06 -5.38
CA ARG A 166 -10.93 50.24 -5.34
C ARG A 166 -11.19 51.01 -4.05
N VAL A 167 -10.22 51.02 -3.15
CA VAL A 167 -10.14 52.02 -2.08
C VAL A 167 -9.91 53.39 -2.73
N ARG A 168 -10.90 54.29 -2.63
CA ARG A 168 -10.69 55.70 -2.95
C ARG A 168 -9.90 56.33 -1.79
N ARG A 169 -8.86 57.09 -2.17
CA ARG A 169 -8.06 57.94 -1.27
C ARG A 169 -8.94 58.90 -0.48
#